data_AF-A0A7C3V809-F1
#
_entry.id   AF-A0A7C3V809-F1
#
_cell.length_a   1.000
_cell.length_b   1.000
_cell.length_c   1.000
_cell.angle_alpha   90.00
_cell.angle_beta   90.00
_cell.angle_gamma   90.00
#
_symmetry.space_group_name_H-M   'P 1'
#
loop_
_entity.id
_entity.type
_entity.pdbx_description
1 polymer ?
#
loop_
_entity_poly.entity_id
_entity_poly.type
_entity_poly.pdbx_seq_one_letter_code
_entity_poly.pdbx_strand_id
1 'polypeptide(L)'
;MDLYIPNEELQKVSQALTEEKVKFEVTKEVFSLLVEEKKVGEYTKVKADIVETDVPVIFDQGPGITLRAFRLPSGRKFIITDADGNFVRLAEPPPGWER
;
A
#
# COMPACT_ATOMS: atom_id res chain seq x y z
N MET A 1 7.23 -8.16 -1.35
CA MET A 1 6.81 -7.13 -2.33
C MET A 1 7.48 -5.81 -1.98
N ASP A 2 7.78 -5.00 -2.99
CA ASP A 2 8.22 -3.62 -2.85
C ASP A 2 7.00 -2.68 -2.88
N LEU A 3 6.84 -1.84 -1.86
CA LEU A 3 5.82 -0.80 -1.73
C LEU A 3 6.48 0.58 -1.77
N TYR A 4 5.91 1.54 -2.49
CA TYR A 4 6.37 2.92 -2.47
C TYR A 4 5.37 3.78 -1.72
N ILE A 5 5.72 4.20 -0.51
CA ILE A 5 4.79 4.86 0.42
C ILE A 5 5.16 6.33 0.56
N PRO A 6 4.21 7.26 0.38
CA PRO A 6 4.42 8.67 0.70
C PRO A 6 4.97 8.83 2.12
N ASN A 7 5.98 9.67 2.32
CA ASN A 7 6.60 9.89 3.63
C ASN A 7 5.59 10.31 4.71
N GLU A 8 4.53 11.03 4.32
CA GLU A 8 3.42 11.43 5.20
C GLU A 8 2.59 10.24 5.71
N GLU A 9 2.46 9.17 4.93
CA GLU A 9 1.70 7.95 5.28
C GLU A 9 2.62 6.83 5.81
N LEU A 10 3.94 6.97 5.68
CA LEU A 10 4.93 5.95 6.04
C LEU A 10 4.78 5.46 7.49
N GLN A 11 4.59 6.39 8.43
CA GLN A 11 4.42 6.04 9.84
C GLN A 11 3.15 5.21 10.05
N LYS A 12 2.05 5.61 9.42
CA LYS A 12 0.73 4.95 9.54
C LYS A 12 0.74 3.56 8.92
N VAL A 13 1.36 3.39 7.74
CA VAL A 13 1.50 2.07 7.12
C VAL A 13 2.45 1.17 7.91
N SER A 14 3.59 1.70 8.35
CA SER A 14 4.54 0.93 9.17
C SER A 14 3.92 0.47 10.49
N GLN A 15 3.11 1.32 11.12
CA GLN A 15 2.36 0.95 12.31
C GLN A 15 1.35 -0.17 12.01
N ALA A 16 0.58 -0.05 10.93
CA ALA A 16 -0.36 -1.11 10.54
C ALA A 16 0.35 -2.44 10.26
N LEU A 17 1.49 -2.43 9.57
CA LEU A 17 2.31 -3.63 9.34
C LEU A 17 2.84 -4.23 10.65
N THR A 18 3.26 -3.38 11.60
CA THR A 18 3.77 -3.79 12.91
C THR A 18 2.68 -4.40 13.79
N GLU A 19 1.51 -3.76 13.87
CA GLU A 19 0.33 -4.25 14.61
C GLU A 19 -0.07 -5.65 14.13
N GLU A 20 0.07 -5.88 12.83
CA GLU A 20 -0.28 -7.11 12.14
C GLU A 20 0.85 -8.14 12.11
N LYS A 21 1.99 -7.86 12.78
CA LYS A 21 3.18 -8.72 12.84
C LYS A 21 3.73 -9.11 11.47
N VAL A 22 3.56 -8.24 10.48
CA VAL A 22 4.14 -8.42 9.15
C VAL A 22 5.63 -8.16 9.22
N LYS A 23 6.42 -9.00 8.55
CA LYS A 23 7.85 -8.71 8.34
C LYS A 23 7.97 -7.63 7.27
N PHE A 24 8.52 -6.49 7.64
CA PHE A 24 8.81 -5.42 6.69
C PHE A 24 10.15 -4.74 6.99
N GLU A 25 10.72 -4.12 5.96
CA GLU A 25 11.96 -3.36 6.01
C GLU A 25 11.74 -2.03 5.29
N VAL A 26 11.91 -0.93 6.01
CA VAL A 26 11.95 0.41 5.42
C VAL A 26 13.35 0.63 4.85
N THR A 27 13.45 0.75 3.53
CA THR A 27 14.74 0.95 2.87
C THR A 27 15.18 2.41 2.97
N LYS A 28 16.46 2.68 2.70
CA LYS A 28 16.99 4.05 2.58
C LYS A 28 16.67 4.69 1.22
N GLU A 29 15.95 3.98 0.35
CA GLU A 29 15.61 4.46 -0.99
C GLU A 29 14.39 5.39 -0.90
N VAL A 30 14.65 6.69 -1.08
CA VAL A 30 13.63 7.74 -1.12
C VAL A 30 13.56 8.33 -2.53
N PHE A 31 12.36 8.35 -3.09
CA PHE A 31 12.05 8.83 -4.42
C PHE A 31 11.29 10.14 -4.32
N SER A 32 11.66 11.14 -5.12
CA SER A 32 10.88 12.38 -5.23
C SER A 32 9.94 12.29 -6.42
N LEU A 33 8.64 12.44 -6.18
CA LEU A 33 7.66 12.59 -7.25
C LEU A 33 7.72 14.04 -7.75
N LEU A 34 8.02 14.19 -9.04
CA LEU A 34 8.06 15.47 -9.73
C LEU A 34 6.86 15.55 -10.68
N VAL A 35 6.06 16.60 -10.57
CA VAL A 35 4.99 16.94 -11.53
C VAL A 35 5.31 18.33 -12.05
N GLU A 36 5.42 18.47 -13.38
CA GLU A 36 5.82 19.73 -14.01
C GLU A 36 7.10 20.34 -13.40
N GLU A 37 8.10 19.49 -13.17
CA GLU A 37 9.40 19.86 -12.55
C GLU A 37 9.30 20.38 -11.10
N LYS A 38 8.11 20.37 -10.50
CA LYS A 38 7.90 20.68 -9.08
C LYS A 38 7.82 19.40 -8.27
N LYS A 39 8.58 19.36 -7.17
CA LYS A 39 8.49 18.30 -6.18
C LYS A 39 7.13 18.36 -5.48
N VAL A 40 6.32 17.34 -5.74
CA VAL A 40 4.98 17.19 -5.15
C VAL A 40 4.93 16.20 -3.99
N GLY A 41 5.93 15.33 -3.86
CA GLY A 41 6.00 14.41 -2.72
C GLY A 41 7.30 13.62 -2.66
N GLU A 42 7.54 12.98 -1.51
CA GLU A 42 8.59 12.00 -1.31
C GLU A 42 7.98 10.65 -0.96
N TYR A 43 8.51 9.59 -1.57
CA TYR A 43 8.07 8.23 -1.41
C TYR A 43 9.23 7.40 -0.91
N THR A 44 9.03 6.65 0.17
CA THR A 44 10.02 5.72 0.69
C THR A 44 9.65 4.31 0.27
N LYS A 45 10.64 3.55 -0.21
CA LYS A 45 10.45 2.15 -0.54
C LYS A 45 10.45 1.29 0.72
N VAL A 46 9.42 0.49 0.87
CA VAL A 46 9.22 -0.47 1.96
C VAL A 46 9.09 -1.86 1.38
N LYS A 47 9.95 -2.78 1.82
CA LYS A 47 9.83 -4.19 1.48
C LYS A 47 8.96 -4.85 2.53
N ALA A 48 7.84 -5.44 2.12
CA ALA A 48 6.94 -6.14 3.02
C ALA A 48 6.68 -7.57 2.55
N ASP A 49 6.61 -8.50 3.50
CA ASP A 49 6.21 -9.88 3.28
C ASP A 49 4.69 -10.01 3.48
N ILE A 50 3.94 -9.63 2.46
CA ILE A 50 2.47 -9.60 2.44
C ILE A 50 1.96 -10.33 1.22
N VAL A 51 0.84 -11.03 1.40
CA VAL A 51 0.22 -11.85 0.37
C VAL A 51 -0.72 -10.99 -0.46
N GLU A 52 -0.55 -11.06 -1.77
CA GLU A 52 -1.46 -10.45 -2.74
C GLU A 52 -2.82 -11.16 -2.70
N THR A 53 -3.88 -10.38 -2.81
CA THR A 53 -5.26 -10.86 -2.81
C THR A 53 -6.03 -10.19 -3.94
N ASP A 54 -7.17 -10.77 -4.30
CA ASP A 54 -8.11 -10.13 -5.22
C ASP A 54 -8.48 -8.74 -4.71
N VAL A 55 -8.47 -7.75 -5.62
CA VAL A 55 -8.93 -6.39 -5.32
C VAL A 55 -10.43 -6.44 -5.06
N PRO A 56 -10.90 -6.02 -3.87
CA PRO A 56 -12.33 -5.98 -3.63
C PRO A 56 -13.02 -5.07 -4.65
N VAL A 57 -14.13 -5.53 -5.22
CA VAL A 57 -14.87 -4.83 -6.31
C VAL A 57 -15.23 -3.39 -5.93
N ILE A 58 -15.46 -3.11 -4.64
CA ILE A 58 -15.74 -1.76 -4.13
C ILE A 58 -14.60 -0.76 -4.33
N PHE A 59 -13.37 -1.25 -4.55
CA PHE A 59 -12.19 -0.45 -4.81
C PHE A 59 -11.82 -0.38 -6.29
N ASP A 60 -12.45 -1.19 -7.14
CA ASP A 60 -12.23 -1.15 -8.59
C ASP A 60 -12.73 0.20 -9.13
N GLN A 61 -11.79 1.03 -9.59
CA GLN A 61 -12.07 2.40 -10.07
C GLN A 61 -12.34 2.46 -11.58
N GLY A 62 -12.48 1.32 -12.25
CA GLY A 62 -12.85 1.25 -13.66
C GLY A 62 -11.66 1.23 -14.62
N PRO A 63 -11.95 1.25 -15.95
CA PRO A 63 -10.96 0.98 -16.98
C PRO A 63 -9.92 2.12 -17.06
N GLY A 64 -8.68 1.83 -16.66
CA GLY A 64 -7.55 2.75 -16.76
C GLY A 64 -6.63 2.75 -15.54
N ILE A 65 -7.09 2.24 -14.40
CA ILE A 65 -6.28 2.15 -13.17
C ILE A 65 -6.23 0.69 -12.73
N THR A 66 -5.09 0.03 -12.92
CA THR A 66 -4.90 -1.33 -12.42
C THR A 66 -4.46 -1.24 -10.95
N LEU A 67 -5.36 -1.64 -10.06
CA LEU A 67 -5.07 -1.71 -8.63
C LEU A 67 -4.61 -3.11 -8.24
N ARG A 68 -3.85 -3.19 -7.15
CA ARG A 68 -3.45 -4.42 -6.47
C ARG A 68 -3.79 -4.30 -5.00
N ALA A 69 -4.22 -5.40 -4.40
CA ALA A 69 -4.57 -5.43 -2.99
C ALA A 69 -3.69 -6.45 -2.25
N PHE A 70 -3.30 -6.10 -1.03
CA PHE A 70 -2.50 -6.96 -0.17
C PHE A 70 -3.19 -7.06 1.18
N ARG A 71 -3.57 -8.28 1.52
CA ARG A 71 -4.28 -8.55 2.77
C ARG A 71 -3.26 -8.62 3.90
N LEU A 72 -3.50 -7.88 4.98
CA LEU A 72 -2.71 -8.04 6.20
C LEU A 72 -3.12 -9.32 6.95
N PRO A 73 -2.22 -9.95 7.73
CA PRO A 73 -2.45 -11.22 8.41
C PRO A 73 -3.78 -11.35 9.18
N SER A 74 -4.25 -10.33 9.90
CA SER A 74 -5.55 -10.39 10.61
C SER A 74 -6.76 -10.36 9.68
N GLY A 75 -6.56 -9.99 8.42
CA GLY A 75 -7.62 -9.75 7.45
C GLY A 75 -8.45 -8.49 7.69
N ARG A 76 -8.14 -7.69 8.72
CA ARG A 76 -8.89 -6.45 9.07
C ARG A 76 -8.47 -5.23 8.26
N LYS A 77 -7.35 -5.32 7.54
CA LYS A 77 -6.82 -4.21 6.73
C LYS A 77 -6.22 -4.75 5.44
N PHE A 78 -6.32 -3.93 4.40
CA PHE A 78 -5.74 -4.14 3.08
C PHE A 78 -4.87 -2.94 2.75
N ILE A 79 -3.70 -3.23 2.16
CA ILE A 79 -2.92 -2.21 1.48
C ILE A 79 -3.32 -2.27 0.01
N ILE A 80 -3.78 -1.13 -0.51
CA ILE A 80 -4.09 -0.98 -1.93
C ILE A 80 -2.94 -0.22 -2.58
N THR A 81 -2.42 -0.76 -3.67
CA THR A 81 -1.42 -0.11 -4.52
C THR A 81 -1.92 -0.02 -5.95
N ASP A 82 -1.22 0.76 -6.77
CA ASP A 82 -1.31 0.61 -8.23
C ASP A 82 -0.48 -0.60 -8.72
N ALA A 83 -0.45 -0.79 -10.04
CA ALA A 83 0.32 -1.85 -10.69
C ALA A 83 1.82 -1.79 -10.39
N ASP A 84 2.38 -0.59 -10.24
CA ASP A 84 3.80 -0.33 -9.99
C ASP A 84 4.19 -0.49 -8.51
N GLY A 85 3.21 -0.69 -7.62
CA GLY A 85 3.42 -0.85 -6.18
C GLY A 85 3.41 0.47 -5.41
N ASN A 86 2.96 1.57 -6.01
CA ASN A 86 2.77 2.84 -5.31
C ASN A 86 1.57 2.74 -4.38
N PHE A 87 1.76 3.17 -3.14
CA PHE A 87 0.72 3.16 -2.13
C PHE A 87 -0.42 4.10 -2.54
N VAL A 88 -1.62 3.54 -2.66
CA VAL A 88 -2.85 4.29 -2.92
C VAL A 88 -3.56 4.57 -1.61
N ARG A 89 -3.81 3.53 -0.80
CA ARG A 89 -4.44 3.67 0.51
C ARG A 89 -4.36 2.41 1.38
N LEU A 90 -4.54 2.62 2.68
CA LEU A 90 -4.89 1.57 3.64
C LEU A 90 -6.41 1.54 3.79
N ALA A 91 -7.03 0.37 3.59
CA ALA A 91 -8.48 0.21 3.61
C ALA A 91 -8.90 -0.96 4.51
N GLU A 92 -10.13 -0.90 5.01
CA GLU A 92 -10.75 -2.03 5.72
C GLU A 92 -11.41 -2.98 4.69
N PRO A 93 -11.49 -4.29 4.98
CA PRO A 93 -12.27 -5.22 4.16
C PRO A 93 -13.70 -4.73 4.00
N PRO A 94 -14.33 -4.95 2.84
CA PRO A 94 -15.78 -4.90 2.77
C PRO A 94 -16.41 -5.99 3.67
N PRO A 95 -17.67 -5.80 4.09
CA PRO A 95 -18.43 -6.83 4.80
C PRO A 95 -18.40 -8.17 4.06
N GLY A 96 -18.15 -9.27 4.79
CA GLY A 96 -18.07 -10.63 4.23
C GLY A 96 -16.70 -11.04 3.70
N TRP A 97 -15.69 -10.16 3.77
CA TRP A 97 -14.29 -10.50 3.47
C TRP A 97 -13.45 -10.76 4.72
N GLU A 98 -14.00 -10.51 5.91
CA GLU A 98 -13.41 -10.90 7.20
C GLU A 98 -13.30 -12.44 7.23
N ARG A 99 -12.09 -12.96 7.44
CA ARG A 99 -11.80 -14.40 7.58
C ARG A 99 -10.98 -14.58 8.82
#